data_AF-A0A7X2NPX5-F1
#
_entry.id   AF-A0A7X2NPX5-F1
#
_cell.length_a   1.000
_cell.length_b   1.000
_cell.length_c   1.000
_cell.angle_alpha   90.00
_cell.angle_beta   90.00
_cell.angle_gamma   90.00
#
_symmetry.space_group_name_H-M   'P 1'
#
loop_
_entity.id
_entity.type
_entity.pdbx_description
1 polymer ?
#
loop_
_entity_poly.entity_id
_entity_poly.type
_entity_poly.pdbx_seq_one_letter_code
_entity_poly.pdbx_strand_id
1 'polypeptide(L)' 'MYTPTEKEKRNCIRIVGNIFNISNDDECKKYCDKIFKIAYSIGGDYSEKTLESIAEALIK' A
#
# COMPACT_ATOMS: atom_id res chain seq x y z
N MET A 1 11.27 -7.01 -12.69
CA MET A 1 10.58 -6.19 -11.64
C MET A 1 9.25 -6.85 -11.38
N TYR A 2 8.94 -7.25 -10.15
CA TYR A 2 7.59 -7.73 -9.84
C TYR A 2 6.66 -6.52 -9.83
N THR A 3 5.70 -6.51 -10.75
CA THR A 3 4.70 -5.46 -10.84
C THR A 3 3.47 -5.92 -10.07
N PRO A 4 3.04 -5.18 -9.02
CA PRO A 4 1.79 -5.50 -8.34
C PRO A 4 0.63 -5.46 -9.34
N THR A 5 -0.23 -6.46 -9.25
CA THR A 5 -1.42 -6.61 -10.08
C THR A 5 -2.41 -5.47 -9.82
N GLU A 6 -3.35 -5.25 -10.75
CA GLU A 6 -4.41 -4.26 -10.57
C GLU A 6 -5.26 -4.51 -9.33
N LYS A 7 -5.39 -5.78 -8.91
CA LYS A 7 -6.11 -6.17 -7.71
C LYS A 7 -5.37 -5.71 -6.45
N GLU A 8 -4.06 -5.95 -6.38
CA GLU A 8 -3.21 -5.50 -5.26
C GLU A 8 -3.15 -3.98 -5.17
N LYS A 9 -3.07 -3.29 -6.32
CA LYS A 9 -3.17 -1.83 -6.39
C LYS A 9 -4.48 -1.30 -5.84
N ARG A 10 -5.62 -1.86 -6.24
CA ARG A 10 -6.93 -1.46 -5.70
C ARG A 10 -7.03 -1.73 -4.20
N ASN A 11 -6.53 -2.88 -3.73
CA ASN A 11 -6.51 -3.20 -2.31
C ASN A 11 -5.66 -2.19 -1.53
N CYS A 12 -4.44 -1.88 -1.99
CA CYS A 12 -3.58 -0.92 -1.34
C CYS A 12 -4.22 0.48 -1.28
N ILE A 13 -4.82 0.95 -2.38
CA ILE A 13 -5.54 2.24 -2.41
C ILE A 13 -6.69 2.26 -1.40
N ARG A 14 -7.46 1.17 -1.31
CA ARG A 14 -8.56 1.05 -0.35
C ARG A 14 -8.06 1.09 1.10
N ILE A 15 -6.98 0.36 1.40
CA ILE A 15 -6.35 0.32 2.73
C ILE A 15 -5.82 1.71 3.10
N VAL A 16 -5.01 2.32 2.23
CA VAL A 16 -4.44 3.65 2.46
C VAL A 16 -5.53 4.71 2.59
N GLY A 17 -6.55 4.68 1.73
CA GLY A 17 -7.69 5.59 1.80
C GLY A 17 -8.43 5.50 3.13
N ASN A 18 -8.66 4.28 3.64
CA ASN A 18 -9.28 4.08 4.95
C ASN A 18 -8.38 4.51 6.11
N ILE A 19 -7.09 4.17 6.07
CA ILE A 19 -6.14 4.37 7.17
C ILE A 19 -5.74 5.85 7.30
N PHE A 20 -5.39 6.50 6.21
CA PHE A 20 -4.95 7.89 6.20
C PHE A 20 -6.08 8.90 6.00
N ASN A 21 -7.33 8.44 5.78
CA ASN A 21 -8.49 9.28 5.46
C ASN A 21 -8.21 10.28 4.31
N ILE A 22 -7.40 9.85 3.35
CA ILE A 22 -6.93 10.70 2.24
C ILE A 22 -8.02 10.78 1.19
N SER A 23 -8.55 11.99 0.99
CA SER A 23 -9.47 12.29 -0.13
C SER A 23 -8.73 12.62 -1.44
N ASN A 24 -7.39 12.74 -1.39
CA ASN A 24 -6.57 13.17 -2.51
C ASN A 24 -5.84 11.99 -3.19
N ASP A 25 -6.21 11.71 -4.43
CA ASP A 25 -5.76 10.55 -5.20
C ASP A 25 -4.21 10.50 -5.36
N ASP A 26 -3.57 11.67 -5.44
CA ASP A 26 -2.11 11.80 -5.64
C ASP A 26 -1.31 11.38 -4.39
N GLU A 27 -1.79 11.74 -3.20
CA GLU A 27 -1.17 11.30 -1.95
C GLU A 27 -1.39 9.80 -1.74
N CYS A 28 -2.59 9.30 -2.01
CA CYS A 28 -2.89 7.88 -1.90
C CYS A 28 -1.95 7.03 -2.77
N LYS A 29 -1.65 7.49 -4.00
CA LYS A 29 -0.65 6.86 -4.88
C LYS A 29 0.75 6.87 -4.29
N LYS A 30 1.21 7.99 -3.69
CA LYS A 30 2.54 8.07 -3.05
C LYS A 30 2.69 7.09 -1.89
N TYR A 31 1.66 6.96 -1.05
CA TYR A 31 1.66 5.98 0.03
C TYR A 31 1.62 4.55 -0.49
N CYS A 32 0.78 4.25 -1.49
CA CYS A 32 0.75 2.94 -2.13
C CYS A 32 2.13 2.55 -2.70
N ASP A 33 2.82 3.48 -3.38
CA ASP A 33 4.14 3.22 -3.94
C ASP A 33 5.19 2.93 -2.85
N LYS A 34 5.13 3.66 -1.73
CA LYS A 34 5.96 3.37 -0.54
C LYS A 34 5.66 1.99 0.04
N ILE A 35 4.38 1.65 0.23
CA ILE A 35 3.97 0.36 0.76
C ILE A 35 4.46 -0.77 -0.14
N PHE A 36 4.31 -0.62 -1.46
CA PHE A 36 4.78 -1.61 -2.42
C PHE A 36 6.30 -1.78 -2.42
N LYS A 37 7.06 -0.71 -2.24
CA LYS A 37 8.52 -0.79 -2.07
C LYS A 37 8.90 -1.54 -0.80
N ILE A 38 8.23 -1.28 0.31
CA ILE A 38 8.49 -1.97 1.58
C ILE A 38 8.12 -3.45 1.47
N ALA A 39 6.93 -3.75 0.95
CA ALA A 39 6.45 -5.12 0.69
C ALA A 39 7.44 -5.89 -0.18
N TYR A 40 8.00 -5.25 -1.22
CA TYR A 40 9.06 -5.81 -2.04
C TYR A 40 10.32 -6.11 -1.23
N SER A 41 10.79 -5.17 -0.40
CA SER A 41 11.99 -5.33 0.41
C SER A 41 11.89 -6.44 1.47
N ILE A 42 10.69 -6.75 1.96
CA ILE A 42 10.49 -7.80 2.98
C ILE A 42 10.21 -9.19 2.40
N GLY A 43 10.26 -9.35 1.07
CA GLY A 43 10.06 -10.65 0.41
C GLY A 43 9.06 -10.66 -0.74
N GLY A 44 8.47 -9.51 -1.08
CA GLY A 44 7.50 -9.41 -2.17
C GLY A 44 6.11 -9.95 -1.81
N ASP A 45 5.76 -9.95 -0.52
CA ASP A 45 4.40 -10.31 -0.09
C ASP A 45 3.48 -9.08 -0.18
N TYR A 46 2.51 -9.16 -1.09
CA TYR A 46 1.53 -8.12 -1.35
C TYR A 46 0.13 -8.52 -0.86
N SER A 47 0.08 -9.45 0.10
CA SER A 47 -1.17 -9.88 0.73
C SER A 47 -1.83 -8.70 1.45
N GLU A 48 -3.15 -8.71 1.53
CA GLU A 48 -3.93 -7.62 2.15
C GLU A 48 -3.44 -7.29 3.57
N LYS A 49 -3.21 -8.32 4.40
CA LYS A 49 -2.66 -8.17 5.76
C LYS A 49 -1.30 -7.47 5.81
N THR A 50 -0.42 -7.80 4.86
CA THR A 50 0.93 -7.23 4.80
C THR A 50 0.88 -5.78 4.38
N LEU A 51 0.09 -5.46 3.34
CA LEU A 51 -0.15 -4.08 2.90
C LEU A 51 -0.77 -3.25 4.04
N GLU A 52 -1.70 -3.81 4.80
CA GLU A 52 -2.33 -3.17 5.96
C GLU A 52 -1.31 -2.91 7.08
N SER A 53 -0.53 -3.93 7.46
CA SER A 53 0.50 -3.78 8.51
C SER A 53 1.56 -2.73 8.15
N ILE A 54 1.98 -2.68 6.88
CA ILE A 54 2.92 -1.66 6.39
C ILE A 54 2.26 -0.27 6.39
N ALA A 55 1.01 -0.17 5.95
CA ALA A 55 0.27 1.09 5.95
C ALA A 55 0.09 1.65 7.37
N GLU A 56 -0.27 0.81 8.34
CA GLU A 56 -0.35 1.18 9.75
C GLU A 56 1.01 1.62 10.30
N ALA A 57 2.09 0.92 9.95
CA ALA A 57 3.45 1.28 10.35
C ALA A 57 3.91 2.64 9.79
N LEU A 58 3.33 3.10 8.68
CA LEU A 58 3.64 4.41 8.07
C LEU A 58 2.89 5.59 8.71
N ILE A 59 1.80 5.34 9.45
CA ILE A 59 1.06 6.39 10.18
C ILE A 59 1.76 6.79 11.48
N LYS A 60 2.58 5.91 12.05
CA LYS A 60 3.16 6.04 13.39
C LYS A 60 4.54 6.69 13.35
#